data_AF-A0A9E2XY22-F1
#
_entry.id   AF-A0A9E2XY22-F1
#
_cell.length_a   1.000
_cell.length_b   1.000
_cell.length_c   1.000
_cell.angle_alpha   90.00
_cell.angle_beta   90.00
_cell.angle_gamma   90.00
#
_symmetry.space_group_name_H-M   'P 1'
#
loop_
_entity.id
_entity.type
_entity.pdbx_description
1 polymer ?
#
loop_
_entity_poly.entity_id
_entity_poly.type
_entity_poly.pdbx_seq_one_letter_code
_entity_poly.pdbx_strand_id
1 'polypeptide(L)'
;MEPISVIFGAACAVFANIVVQAVSHRAMLRGQLPITLGLGFGAGLTILAIVGATGWRWSGGNDFWPQAVAALLIYGSGSFGFLCLVAASETSVRIELLRQLSADPGGLTLAELDARYANHALVRLRLNRLVESGAIQKIDGRYQLCSIPLLWIARLFLAAKIAIYGVCNEFGLSRPRRTSKDPSVSERNPAITRY
;
A
#
# COMPACT_ATOMS: atom_id res chain seq x y z
N MET A 1 14.47 28.82 -24.25
CA MET A 1 14.16 28.56 -22.83
C MET A 1 15.34 27.83 -22.24
N GLU A 2 15.88 28.27 -21.11
CA GLU A 2 16.98 27.53 -20.48
C GLU A 2 16.49 26.17 -19.98
N PRO A 3 17.33 25.11 -19.99
CA PRO A 3 16.94 23.78 -19.51
C PRO A 3 16.33 23.79 -18.09
N ILE A 4 16.70 24.78 -17.28
CA ILE A 4 16.16 25.03 -15.94
C ILE A 4 14.64 25.26 -15.97
N SER A 5 14.10 25.97 -16.96
CA SER A 5 12.66 26.28 -17.01
C SER A 5 11.82 25.05 -17.34
N VAL A 6 12.35 24.13 -18.14
CA VAL A 6 11.69 22.85 -18.47
C VAL A 6 11.60 21.96 -17.24
N ILE A 7 12.71 21.81 -16.51
CA ILE A 7 12.78 21.03 -15.27
C ILE A 7 11.83 21.62 -14.23
N PHE A 8 11.86 22.94 -14.04
CA PHE A 8 10.98 23.62 -13.09
C PHE A 8 9.50 23.45 -13.46
N GLY A 9 9.15 23.59 -14.75
CA GLY A 9 7.80 23.36 -15.24
C GLY A 9 7.29 21.94 -14.96
N ALA A 10 8.12 20.94 -15.25
CA ALA A 10 7.79 19.54 -14.98
C ALA A 10 7.68 19.25 -13.47
N ALA A 11 8.54 19.83 -12.64
CA ALA A 11 8.47 19.70 -11.19
C ALA A 11 7.17 20.30 -10.62
N CYS A 12 6.77 21.48 -11.10
CA CYS A 12 5.49 22.10 -10.74
C CYS A 12 4.29 21.24 -11.16
N ALA A 13 4.34 20.63 -12.35
CA ALA A 13 3.30 19.71 -12.81
C ALA A 13 3.19 18.45 -11.93
N VAL A 14 4.32 17.83 -11.56
CA VAL A 14 4.34 16.68 -10.64
C VAL A 14 3.81 17.08 -9.26
N PHE A 15 4.23 18.23 -8.73
CA PHE A 15 3.76 18.71 -7.44
C PHE A 15 2.25 18.94 -7.44
N ALA A 16 1.72 19.59 -8.47
CA ALA A 16 0.29 19.80 -8.60
C ALA A 16 -0.50 18.49 -8.75
N ASN A 17 0.02 17.51 -9.50
CA ASN A 17 -0.56 16.17 -9.58
C ASN A 17 -0.73 15.57 -8.17
N ILE A 18 0.35 15.56 -7.38
CA ILE A 18 0.35 15.03 -6.01
C ILE A 18 -0.63 15.78 -5.11
N VAL A 19 -0.66 17.12 -5.16
CA VAL A 19 -1.55 17.95 -4.35
C VAL A 19 -3.01 17.72 -4.70
N VAL A 20 -3.36 17.79 -5.99
CA VAL A 20 -4.75 17.57 -6.45
C VAL A 20 -5.21 16.16 -6.10
N GLN A 21 -4.35 15.17 -6.25
CA GLN A 21 -4.68 13.81 -5.84
C GLN A 21 -4.88 13.69 -4.32
N ALA A 22 -3.99 14.26 -3.51
CA ALA A 22 -4.10 14.21 -2.06
C ALA A 22 -5.37 14.93 -1.56
N VAL A 23 -5.68 16.09 -2.13
CA VAL A 23 -6.87 16.88 -1.79
C VAL A 23 -8.14 16.17 -2.25
N SER A 24 -8.21 15.70 -3.50
CA SER A 24 -9.39 14.99 -4.02
C SER A 24 -9.67 13.69 -3.24
N HIS A 25 -8.62 12.95 -2.89
CA HIS A 25 -8.73 11.76 -2.05
C HIS A 25 -9.21 12.09 -0.63
N ARG A 26 -8.78 13.22 -0.04
CA ARG A 26 -9.23 13.64 1.29
C ARG A 26 -10.65 14.21 1.30
N ALA A 27 -11.00 15.01 0.30
CA ALA A 27 -12.22 15.82 0.30
C ALA A 27 -13.44 15.11 -0.27
N MET A 28 -13.27 14.29 -1.32
CA MET A 28 -14.40 13.96 -2.19
C MET A 28 -14.64 12.45 -2.35
N LEU A 29 -13.61 11.60 -2.29
CA LEU A 29 -13.74 10.22 -2.76
C LEU A 29 -12.94 9.20 -1.92
N ARG A 30 -13.33 9.01 -0.64
CA ARG A 30 -12.84 7.90 0.18
C ARG A 30 -13.23 6.57 -0.47
N GLY A 31 -12.31 5.98 -1.25
CA GLY A 31 -12.49 4.66 -1.89
C GLY A 31 -12.40 4.64 -3.42
N GLN A 32 -12.38 5.79 -4.12
CA GLN A 32 -12.25 5.83 -5.58
C GLN A 32 -10.86 6.30 -6.03
N LEU A 33 -9.84 5.55 -5.62
CA LEU A 33 -8.44 5.77 -6.00
C LEU A 33 -8.23 6.03 -7.51
N PRO A 34 -8.82 5.27 -8.46
CA PRO A 34 -8.60 5.51 -9.89
C PRO A 34 -9.09 6.88 -10.36
N ILE A 35 -10.18 7.40 -9.80
CA ILE A 35 -10.70 8.72 -10.17
C ILE A 35 -9.79 9.82 -9.62
N THR A 36 -9.34 9.69 -8.37
CA THR A 36 -8.40 10.67 -7.78
C THR A 36 -7.05 10.69 -8.51
N LEU A 37 -6.60 9.53 -9.00
CA LEU A 37 -5.42 9.40 -9.85
C LEU A 37 -5.61 10.11 -11.19
N GLY A 38 -6.75 9.89 -11.85
CA GLY A 38 -7.08 10.57 -13.09
C GLY A 38 -7.14 12.09 -12.94
N LEU A 39 -7.74 12.59 -11.85
CA LEU A 39 -7.81 14.02 -11.56
C LEU A 39 -6.43 14.63 -11.30
N GLY A 40 -5.59 13.98 -10.50
CA GLY A 40 -4.22 14.43 -10.26
C GLY A 40 -3.42 14.47 -11.56
N PHE A 41 -3.45 13.39 -12.33
CA PHE A 41 -2.69 13.30 -13.59
C PHE A 41 -3.18 14.31 -14.62
N GLY A 42 -4.49 14.53 -14.70
CA GLY A 42 -5.10 15.56 -15.54
C GLY A 42 -4.63 16.97 -15.16
N ALA A 43 -4.67 17.31 -13.88
CA ALA A 43 -4.23 18.63 -13.40
C ALA A 43 -2.74 18.88 -13.67
N GLY A 44 -1.89 17.89 -13.45
CA GLY A 44 -0.46 17.97 -13.78
C GLY A 44 -0.23 18.19 -15.27
N LEU A 45 -0.92 17.45 -16.15
CA LEU A 45 -0.86 17.65 -17.60
C LEU A 45 -1.35 19.05 -18.02
N THR A 46 -2.40 19.58 -17.40
CA THR A 46 -2.89 20.94 -17.68
C THR A 46 -1.82 21.98 -17.36
N ILE A 47 -1.15 21.86 -16.21
CA ILE A 47 -0.06 22.77 -15.83
C ILE A 47 1.12 22.65 -16.79
N LEU A 48 1.49 21.42 -17.15
CA LEU A 48 2.55 21.16 -18.13
C LEU A 48 2.24 21.83 -19.48
N ALA A 49 0.99 21.73 -19.95
CA ALA A 49 0.53 22.35 -21.19
C ALA A 49 0.56 23.88 -21.11
N ILE A 50 0.14 24.48 -19.98
CA ILE A 50 0.19 25.94 -19.77
C ILE A 50 1.64 26.45 -19.77
N VAL A 51 2.54 25.77 -19.05
CA VAL A 51 3.96 26.13 -19.01
C VAL A 51 4.61 25.96 -20.39
N GLY A 52 4.29 24.87 -21.10
CA GLY A 52 4.77 24.64 -22.47
C GLY A 52 4.28 25.70 -23.47
N ALA A 53 3.01 26.08 -23.40
CA ALA A 53 2.41 27.08 -24.30
C ALA A 53 2.96 28.50 -24.04
N THR A 54 3.16 28.86 -22.78
CA THR A 54 3.80 30.14 -22.41
C THR A 54 5.27 30.17 -22.81
N GLY A 55 5.98 29.04 -22.65
CA GLY A 55 7.35 28.87 -23.12
C GLY A 55 7.51 28.98 -24.63
N TRP A 56 6.59 28.36 -25.41
CA TRP A 56 6.56 28.49 -26.87
C TRP A 56 6.51 29.96 -27.28
N ARG A 57 5.57 30.72 -26.71
CA ARG A 57 5.35 32.13 -27.07
C ARG A 57 6.61 32.98 -26.92
N TRP A 58 7.48 32.64 -25.97
CA TRP A 58 8.71 33.37 -25.70
C TRP A 58 9.92 32.87 -26.52
N SER A 59 9.94 31.61 -26.92
CA SER A 59 11.10 31.01 -27.62
C SER A 59 11.05 31.09 -29.15
N GLY A 60 9.95 31.59 -29.74
CA GLY A 60 9.78 31.64 -31.19
C GLY A 60 9.54 30.27 -31.85
N GLY A 61 9.25 29.22 -31.06
CA GLY A 61 8.72 27.94 -31.54
C GLY A 61 9.72 26.91 -32.06
N ASN A 62 10.96 27.28 -32.36
CA ASN A 62 11.92 26.36 -33.02
C ASN A 62 12.34 25.17 -32.11
N ASP A 63 12.35 25.38 -30.80
CA ASP A 63 12.76 24.35 -29.81
C ASP A 63 11.58 23.70 -29.07
N PHE A 64 10.34 23.91 -29.53
CA PHE A 64 9.16 23.47 -28.78
C PHE A 64 9.10 21.95 -28.61
N TRP A 65 9.25 21.20 -29.70
CA TRP A 65 9.05 19.75 -29.69
C TRP A 65 10.03 19.02 -28.77
N PRO A 66 11.35 19.25 -28.85
CA PRO A 66 12.29 18.61 -27.93
C PRO A 66 12.00 18.93 -26.46
N GLN A 67 11.63 20.19 -26.16
CA GLN A 67 11.32 20.62 -24.80
C GLN A 67 10.03 20.01 -24.27
N ALA A 68 8.98 19.94 -25.10
CA ALA A 68 7.71 19.33 -24.76
C ALA A 68 7.87 17.83 -24.48
N VAL A 69 8.64 17.12 -25.32
CA VAL A 69 8.95 15.70 -25.11
C VAL A 69 9.74 15.49 -23.83
N ALA A 70 10.78 16.29 -23.57
CA ALA A 70 11.55 16.20 -22.34
C ALA A 70 10.69 16.45 -21.09
N ALA A 71 9.84 17.48 -21.12
CA ALA A 71 8.94 17.81 -20.03
C ALA A 71 7.93 16.67 -19.76
N LEU A 72 7.38 16.08 -20.82
CA LEU A 72 6.45 14.96 -20.73
C LEU A 72 7.11 13.70 -20.16
N LEU A 73 8.35 13.40 -20.55
CA LEU A 73 9.10 12.28 -20.00
C LEU A 73 9.40 12.48 -18.50
N ILE A 74 9.88 13.66 -18.10
CA ILE A 74 10.15 13.97 -16.69
C ILE A 74 8.86 13.85 -15.87
N TYR A 75 7.78 14.46 -16.34
CA TYR A 75 6.47 14.39 -15.68
C TYR A 75 5.94 12.96 -15.60
N GLY A 76 6.04 12.20 -16.69
CA GLY A 76 5.62 10.81 -16.78
C GLY A 76 6.40 9.91 -15.82
N SER A 77 7.73 10.04 -15.78
CA SER A 77 8.58 9.30 -14.86
C SER A 77 8.29 9.64 -13.39
N GLY A 78 8.12 10.93 -13.07
CA GLY A 78 7.77 11.37 -11.71
C GLY A 78 6.40 10.84 -11.26
N SER A 79 5.40 10.95 -12.15
CA SER A 79 4.05 10.45 -11.89
C SER A 79 4.02 8.92 -11.76
N PHE A 80 4.79 8.20 -12.59
CA PHE A 80 4.95 6.75 -12.51
C PHE A 80 5.61 6.33 -11.19
N GLY A 81 6.66 7.01 -10.76
CA GLY A 81 7.29 6.76 -9.46
C GLY A 81 6.29 6.93 -8.30
N PHE A 82 5.47 7.99 -8.36
CA PHE A 82 4.41 8.21 -7.38
C PHE A 82 3.35 7.09 -7.40
N LEU A 83 2.92 6.63 -8.58
CA LEU A 83 2.02 5.47 -8.73
C LEU A 83 2.60 4.21 -8.07
N CYS A 84 3.88 3.94 -8.28
CA CYS A 84 4.57 2.81 -7.65
C CYS A 84 4.56 2.92 -6.11
N LEU A 85 4.75 4.12 -5.55
CA LEU A 85 4.67 4.33 -4.10
C LEU A 85 3.27 4.08 -3.56
N VAL A 86 2.23 4.59 -4.25
CA VAL A 86 0.84 4.32 -3.89
C VAL A 86 0.56 2.82 -3.93
N ALA A 87 0.92 2.14 -5.03
CA ALA A 87 0.73 0.70 -5.18
C ALA A 87 1.50 -0.13 -4.14
N ALA A 88 2.72 0.30 -3.78
CA ALA A 88 3.51 -0.33 -2.72
C ALA A 88 2.82 -0.20 -1.34
N SER A 89 2.25 0.97 -1.04
CA SER A 89 1.50 1.19 0.22
C SER A 89 0.27 0.26 0.32
N GLU A 90 -0.45 0.07 -0.79
CA GLU A 90 -1.60 -0.84 -0.82
C GLU A 90 -1.19 -2.30 -0.64
N THR A 91 -0.09 -2.69 -1.29
CA THR A 91 0.48 -4.03 -1.20
C THR A 91 0.95 -4.32 0.23
N SER A 92 1.55 -3.35 0.91
CA SER A 92 2.01 -3.51 2.30
C SER A 92 0.87 -3.86 3.25
N VAL A 93 -0.28 -3.19 3.14
CA VAL A 93 -1.45 -3.47 4.00
C VAL A 93 -2.01 -4.86 3.73
N ARG A 94 -2.04 -5.29 2.47
CA ARG A 94 -2.45 -6.64 2.11
C ARG A 94 -1.53 -7.69 2.74
N ILE A 95 -0.22 -7.52 2.62
CA ILE A 95 0.76 -8.45 3.21
C ILE A 95 0.61 -8.50 4.72
N GLU A 96 0.42 -7.36 5.38
CA GLU A 96 0.26 -7.30 6.83
C GLU A 96 -1.02 -8.00 7.31
N LEU A 97 -2.15 -7.78 6.63
CA LEU A 97 -3.40 -8.51 6.92
C LEU A 97 -3.24 -10.02 6.79
N LEU A 98 -2.59 -10.47 5.71
CA LEU A 98 -2.34 -11.89 5.49
C LEU A 98 -1.38 -12.47 6.53
N ARG A 99 -0.36 -11.72 6.93
CA ARG A 99 0.56 -12.12 7.99
C ARG A 99 -0.19 -12.30 9.32
N GLN A 100 -1.03 -11.36 9.70
CA GLN A 100 -1.82 -11.47 10.93
C GLN A 100 -2.79 -12.64 10.91
N LEU A 101 -3.47 -12.86 9.78
CA LEU A 101 -4.35 -14.03 9.60
C LEU A 101 -3.56 -15.35 9.60
N SER A 102 -2.34 -15.37 9.07
CA SER A 102 -1.48 -16.56 9.11
C SER A 102 -0.94 -16.87 10.51
N ALA A 103 -0.85 -15.87 11.39
CA ALA A 103 -0.36 -16.03 12.76
C ALA A 103 -1.43 -16.57 13.72
N ASP A 104 -2.70 -16.49 13.34
CA ASP A 104 -3.84 -17.00 14.12
C ASP A 104 -4.60 -18.07 13.32
N PRO A 105 -4.29 -19.37 13.55
CA PRO A 105 -4.93 -20.47 12.82
C PRO A 105 -6.46 -20.53 13.02
N GLY A 106 -6.98 -19.98 14.11
CA GLY A 106 -8.43 -19.91 14.37
C GLY A 106 -9.14 -18.79 13.61
N GLY A 107 -8.36 -17.90 12.98
CA GLY A 107 -8.85 -16.71 12.30
C GLY A 107 -9.19 -15.56 13.25
N LEU A 108 -9.30 -14.37 12.68
CA LEU A 108 -9.55 -13.13 13.43
C LEU A 108 -10.95 -12.60 13.16
N THR A 109 -11.60 -12.04 14.17
CA THR A 109 -12.85 -11.30 14.01
C THR A 109 -12.60 -9.91 13.43
N LEU A 110 -13.64 -9.29 12.87
CA LEU A 110 -13.54 -7.92 12.38
C LEU A 110 -13.19 -6.92 13.50
N ALA A 111 -13.69 -7.13 14.71
CA ALA A 111 -13.41 -6.28 15.87
C ALA A 111 -11.94 -6.36 16.29
N GLU A 112 -11.35 -7.56 16.27
CA GLU A 112 -9.92 -7.74 16.56
C GLU A 112 -9.03 -7.11 15.48
N LEU A 113 -9.45 -7.17 14.22
CA LEU A 113 -8.76 -6.47 13.12
C LEU A 113 -8.90 -4.95 13.26
N ASP A 114 -10.10 -4.44 13.51
CA ASP A 114 -10.33 -3.00 13.71
C ASP A 114 -9.52 -2.46 14.89
N ALA A 115 -9.39 -3.21 15.99
CA ALA A 115 -8.56 -2.80 17.14
C ALA A 115 -7.06 -2.67 16.80
N ARG A 116 -6.57 -3.37 15.76
CA ARG A 116 -5.15 -3.38 15.37
C ARG A 116 -4.80 -2.33 14.32
N TYR A 117 -5.78 -1.75 13.63
CA TYR A 117 -5.55 -0.81 12.54
C TYR A 117 -6.35 0.47 12.71
N ALA A 118 -5.66 1.62 12.71
CA ALA A 118 -6.30 2.93 12.80
C ALA A 118 -7.20 3.28 11.58
N ASN A 119 -6.95 2.66 10.42
CA ASN A 119 -7.70 2.93 9.20
C ASN A 119 -8.69 1.80 8.85
N HIS A 120 -9.82 1.78 9.55
CA HIS A 120 -10.88 0.78 9.40
C HIS A 120 -11.42 0.67 7.97
N ALA A 121 -11.60 1.80 7.26
CA ALA A 121 -12.15 1.82 5.91
C ALA A 121 -11.25 1.10 4.92
N LEU A 122 -9.93 1.35 4.99
CA LEU A 122 -8.95 0.68 4.15
C LEU A 122 -8.90 -0.82 4.44
N VAL A 123 -8.88 -1.20 5.72
CA VAL A 123 -8.85 -2.61 6.12
C VAL A 123 -10.08 -3.34 5.62
N ARG A 124 -11.29 -2.81 5.83
CA ARG A 124 -12.55 -3.42 5.40
C ARG A 124 -12.63 -3.58 3.88
N LEU A 125 -12.25 -2.55 3.11
CA LEU A 125 -12.20 -2.63 1.66
C LEU A 125 -11.27 -3.76 1.19
N ARG A 126 -10.09 -3.88 1.80
CA ARG A 126 -9.11 -4.91 1.44
C ARG A 126 -9.54 -6.30 1.89
N LEU A 127 -10.14 -6.41 3.06
CA LEU A 127 -10.71 -7.65 3.58
C LEU A 127 -11.79 -8.16 2.64
N ASN A 128 -12.72 -7.30 2.21
CA ASN A 128 -13.75 -7.66 1.23
C ASN A 128 -13.12 -8.14 -0.09
N ARG A 129 -12.13 -7.42 -0.62
CA ARG A 129 -11.43 -7.88 -1.84
C ARG A 129 -10.72 -9.22 -1.67
N LEU A 130 -10.15 -9.50 -0.49
CA LEU A 130 -9.52 -10.79 -0.20
C LEU A 130 -10.55 -11.92 -0.10
N VAL A 131 -11.75 -11.63 0.42
CA VAL A 131 -12.88 -12.57 0.43
C VAL A 131 -13.37 -12.81 -1.00
N GLU A 132 -13.59 -11.74 -1.77
CA GLU A 132 -14.00 -11.80 -3.18
C GLU A 132 -12.99 -12.57 -4.05
N SER A 133 -11.70 -12.40 -3.79
CA SER A 133 -10.64 -13.14 -4.50
C SER A 133 -10.48 -14.59 -4.02
N GLY A 134 -11.25 -15.04 -3.03
CA GLY A 134 -11.14 -16.38 -2.41
C GLY A 134 -9.84 -16.62 -1.63
N ALA A 135 -9.09 -15.56 -1.29
CA ALA A 135 -7.85 -15.68 -0.53
C ALA A 135 -8.10 -15.98 0.95
N ILE A 136 -9.21 -15.45 1.47
CA ILE A 136 -9.67 -15.65 2.85
C ILE A 136 -11.16 -16.01 2.81
N GLN A 137 -11.61 -16.82 3.77
CA GLN A 137 -13.02 -17.15 3.94
C GLN A 137 -13.49 -16.73 5.33
N LYS A 138 -14.76 -16.40 5.44
CA LYS A 138 -15.40 -16.10 6.71
C LYS A 138 -16.11 -17.36 7.21
N ILE A 139 -15.62 -17.96 8.30
CA ILE A 139 -16.16 -19.17 8.94
C ILE A 139 -16.51 -18.77 10.38
N ASP A 140 -17.76 -18.99 10.79
CA ASP A 140 -18.26 -18.66 12.14
C ASP A 140 -17.97 -17.21 12.59
N GLY A 141 -18.05 -16.26 11.66
CA GLY A 141 -17.77 -14.85 11.93
C GLY A 141 -16.29 -14.47 12.01
N ARG A 142 -15.38 -15.44 11.86
CA ARG A 142 -13.92 -15.26 11.84
C ARG A 142 -13.38 -15.36 10.42
N TYR A 143 -12.41 -14.51 10.10
CA TYR A 143 -11.71 -14.55 8.82
C TYR A 143 -10.54 -15.52 8.92
N GLN A 144 -10.51 -16.53 8.05
CA GLN A 144 -9.45 -17.54 7.99
C GLN A 144 -8.78 -17.53 6.61
N LEU A 145 -7.50 -17.89 6.58
CA LEU A 145 -6.73 -17.95 5.34
C LEU A 145 -7.07 -19.23 4.58
N CYS A 146 -7.49 -19.14 3.33
CA CYS A 146 -7.83 -20.31 2.52
C CYS A 146 -6.74 -20.71 1.52
N SER A 147 -5.99 -19.74 0.98
CA SER A 147 -5.11 -20.02 -0.15
C SER A 147 -3.63 -20.09 0.23
N ILE A 148 -3.10 -21.32 0.18
CA ILE A 148 -1.66 -21.66 0.22
C ILE A 148 -0.78 -20.89 -0.80
N PRO A 149 -1.19 -20.61 -2.05
CA PRO A 149 -0.32 -19.89 -3.00
C PRO A 149 0.01 -18.45 -2.57
N LEU A 150 -0.82 -17.84 -1.74
CA LEU A 150 -0.57 -16.48 -1.26
C LEU A 150 0.54 -16.41 -0.20
N LEU A 151 0.69 -17.49 0.60
CA LEU A 151 1.83 -17.68 1.49
C LEU A 151 3.15 -17.82 0.70
N TRP A 152 3.12 -18.43 -0.48
CA TRP A 152 4.30 -18.52 -1.35
C TRP A 152 4.74 -17.16 -1.89
N ILE A 153 3.81 -16.32 -2.33
CA ILE A 153 4.12 -14.95 -2.79
C ILE A 153 4.66 -14.10 -1.64
N ALA A 154 4.07 -14.21 -0.44
CA ALA A 154 4.58 -13.52 0.74
C ALA A 154 6.01 -13.97 1.11
N ARG A 155 6.30 -15.28 1.00
CA ARG A 155 7.66 -15.82 1.19
C ARG A 155 8.63 -15.34 0.12
N LEU A 156 8.19 -15.23 -1.14
CA LEU A 156 9.02 -14.70 -2.23
C LEU A 156 9.36 -13.22 -2.00
N PHE A 157 8.39 -12.40 -1.62
CA PHE A 157 8.63 -10.99 -1.29
C PHE A 157 9.54 -10.83 -0.07
N LEU A 158 9.40 -11.69 0.95
CA LEU A 158 10.28 -11.70 2.10
C LEU A 158 11.71 -12.11 1.71
N ALA A 159 11.86 -13.15 0.88
CA ALA A 159 13.15 -13.59 0.36
C ALA A 159 13.81 -12.51 -0.50
N ALA A 160 13.05 -11.86 -1.39
CA ALA A 160 13.53 -10.73 -2.19
C ALA A 160 13.94 -9.55 -1.29
N LYS A 161 13.16 -9.23 -0.26
CA LYS A 161 13.51 -8.18 0.71
C LYS A 161 14.79 -8.51 1.48
N ILE A 162 14.96 -9.75 1.93
CA ILE A 162 16.19 -10.21 2.60
C ILE A 162 17.38 -10.13 1.64
N ALA A 163 17.20 -10.54 0.38
CA ALA A 163 18.24 -10.48 -0.64
C ALA A 163 18.67 -9.03 -0.97
N ILE A 164 17.73 -8.09 -1.02
CA ILE A 164 17.99 -6.69 -1.37
C ILE A 164 18.51 -5.88 -0.17
N TYR A 165 17.89 -6.03 0.99
CA TYR A 165 18.13 -5.15 2.15
C TYR A 165 18.97 -5.80 3.25
N GLY A 166 19.17 -7.12 3.24
CA GLY A 166 20.02 -7.83 4.22
C GLY A 166 19.52 -7.82 5.67
N VAL A 167 18.36 -7.22 5.97
CA VAL A 167 17.83 -7.05 7.33
C VAL A 167 16.58 -7.91 7.54
N CYS A 168 16.62 -8.82 8.52
CA CYS A 168 15.50 -9.69 8.88
C CYS A 168 14.46 -9.05 9.81
N ASN A 169 14.79 -8.00 10.57
CA ASN A 169 13.94 -7.51 11.66
C ASN A 169 13.88 -5.98 11.70
N GLU A 170 12.79 -5.38 11.22
CA GLU A 170 12.53 -3.94 11.42
C GLU A 170 11.07 -3.62 11.83
N PHE A 171 10.19 -4.62 11.87
CA PHE A 171 8.78 -4.41 12.21
C PHE A 171 8.42 -4.65 13.67
N GLY A 172 9.33 -4.45 14.62
CA GLY A 172 9.02 -4.25 16.05
C GLY A 172 7.93 -5.15 16.66
N LEU A 173 7.72 -6.36 16.15
CA LEU A 173 6.71 -7.27 16.66
C LEU A 173 7.38 -7.99 17.81
N SER A 174 7.16 -7.47 19.01
CA SER A 174 7.14 -8.27 20.22
C SER A 174 6.42 -9.58 19.86
N ARG A 175 7.17 -10.69 19.90
CA ARG A 175 6.58 -12.03 19.75
C ARG A 175 5.31 -12.04 20.59
N PRO A 176 4.16 -12.51 20.07
CA PRO A 176 2.97 -12.65 20.90
C PRO A 176 3.42 -13.42 22.14
N ARG A 177 3.31 -12.76 23.30
CA ARG A 177 3.59 -13.37 24.58
C ARG A 177 2.69 -14.60 24.59
N ARG A 178 3.29 -15.79 24.46
CA ARG A 178 2.59 -17.05 24.72
C ARG A 178 1.99 -16.86 26.09
N THR A 179 0.72 -16.48 26.15
CA THR A 179 -0.03 -16.55 27.39
C THR A 179 -0.13 -18.04 27.63
N SER A 180 0.74 -18.53 28.51
CA SER A 180 0.67 -19.86 29.09
C SER A 180 -0.64 -19.96 29.85
N LYS A 181 -1.73 -20.17 29.13
CA LYS A 181 -2.99 -20.62 29.68
C LYS A 181 -3.22 -22.01 29.09
N ASP A 182 -2.33 -22.91 29.49
CA ASP A 182 -2.53 -24.33 29.38
C ASP A 182 -2.70 -24.87 30.81
N PRO A 183 -3.90 -24.80 31.41
CA PRO A 183 -4.17 -25.36 32.73
C PRO A 183 -4.35 -26.90 32.69
N SER A 184 -3.92 -27.59 31.64
CA SER A 184 -4.28 -29.00 31.41
C SER A 184 -3.25 -30.04 31.89
N VAL A 185 -2.15 -29.63 32.52
CA VAL A 185 -1.13 -30.59 33.01
C VAL A 185 -0.64 -30.21 34.40
N SER A 186 -1.19 -30.88 35.42
CA SER A 186 -0.49 -31.33 36.66
C SER A 186 -1.37 -31.28 37.92
N GLU A 187 -2.53 -31.95 37.90
CA GLU A 187 -3.10 -32.51 39.14
C GLU A 187 -3.58 -33.93 38.85
N ARG A 188 -2.62 -34.80 38.52
CA ARG A 188 -2.82 -36.25 38.54
C ARG A 188 -2.32 -36.73 39.90
N ASN A 189 -3.24 -36.76 40.86
CA ASN A 189 -3.08 -37.41 42.16
C ASN A 189 -3.21 -38.93 41.98
N PRO A 190 -2.20 -39.72 42.37
CA PRO A 190 -2.48 -40.98 43.01
C PRO A 190 -1.54 -41.22 44.21
N ALA A 191 -1.87 -40.65 45.36
CA ALA A 191 -1.36 -41.13 46.63
C ALA A 191 -2.27 -42.26 47.16
N ILE A 192 -2.01 -43.49 46.72
CA ILE A 192 -2.31 -44.71 47.46
C ILE A 192 -0.97 -45.20 48.02
N THR A 193 -0.76 -45.17 49.35
CA THR A 193 -0.29 -46.36 50.12
C THR A 193 -0.16 -46.08 51.63
N ARG A 194 -0.78 -46.99 52.41
CA ARG A 194 -0.46 -47.43 53.80
C ARG A 194 -0.68 -46.38 54.90
N TYR A 195 -1.51 -46.60 55.91
CA TYR A 195 -1.73 -47.78 56.75
C TYR A 195 -3.20 -47.90 57.19
#